data_AF-V6U4F5-F1
#
_entry.id   AF-V6U4F5-F1
#
_cell.length_a   1.000
_cell.length_b   1.000
_cell.length_c   1.000
_cell.angle_alpha   90.00
_cell.angle_beta   90.00
_cell.angle_gamma   90.00
#
_symmetry.space_group_name_H-M   'P 1'
#
loop_
_entity.id
_entity.type
_entity.pdbx_description
1 polymer ?
#
loop_
_entity_poly.entity_id
_entity_poly.type
_entity_poly.pdbx_seq_one_letter_code
_entity_poly.pdbx_strand_id
1 'polypeptide(L)'
;MCIYHYERAVWTISALLAICFAVGALAAACGTGTAATNCDSDNCEMVGTTQICTSCQAGYVPINGKCTAVASAANCKKTAGGDLTDQDKTCGKCEGTTFMYKGGCYDKEGEIGRVICKTPGTTPGVCQACADGYFKESGASATAASCTKCGDENCATCTVGTTANKCTKCVEGYFVGAAGSTEGACVACGDAVTGSNGFKGVDGCAKCTKPDDSSSPATCTECNTNYLKTESAGATSCVTAENCGEGFFATAVNNIKKCVSCSDKTNGVDGCEKCTAPGEGKTKPACTKCSGSNYLKTVDGATTCVIKGDCNGGYFPNDSVDSKKQCILCNKATTGGIDGCTECALLSSPSRAVLITCSACVSGKKPNTDGSQCIACDIDGCARCSEASKCSQCGDGHRLEGETCVRTSTIAGMSVTKSLSALRC
;
A
#
# COMPACT_ATOMS: atom_id res chain seq x y z
N MET A 1 7.38 18.81 -68.83
CA MET A 1 8.24 17.61 -68.91
C MET A 1 8.56 17.15 -67.49
N CYS A 2 7.60 16.53 -66.80
CA CYS A 2 7.78 15.96 -65.46
C CYS A 2 6.89 14.73 -65.34
N ILE A 3 7.30 13.65 -65.99
CA ILE A 3 6.82 12.29 -65.76
C ILE A 3 8.09 11.45 -65.81
N TYR A 4 8.68 11.10 -64.68
CA TYR A 4 9.60 9.95 -64.50
C TYR A 4 9.87 9.75 -63.00
N HIS A 5 8.79 9.51 -62.25
CA HIS A 5 8.81 8.72 -61.02
C HIS A 5 8.45 7.28 -61.41
N TYR A 6 9.43 6.39 -61.66
CA TYR A 6 9.10 4.95 -61.67
C TYR A 6 10.24 3.92 -61.52
N GLU A 7 11.55 4.23 -61.52
CA GLU A 7 12.56 3.16 -61.64
C GLU A 7 13.74 3.18 -60.65
N ARG A 8 13.50 3.49 -59.36
CA ARG A 8 14.54 3.29 -58.32
C ARG A 8 14.08 2.68 -57.00
N ALA A 9 12.87 2.15 -56.91
CA ALA A 9 12.30 1.67 -55.63
C ALA A 9 11.94 0.17 -55.59
N VAL A 10 12.41 -0.64 -56.54
CA VAL A 10 11.97 -2.06 -56.67
C VAL A 10 13.08 -3.07 -56.35
N TRP A 11 14.34 -2.65 -56.14
CA TRP A 11 15.47 -3.59 -55.97
C TRP A 11 15.94 -3.87 -54.55
N THR A 12 15.31 -3.27 -53.52
CA THR A 12 15.63 -3.56 -52.10
C THR A 12 14.52 -4.27 -51.34
N ILE A 13 13.41 -4.63 -51.99
CA ILE A 13 12.23 -5.26 -51.36
C ILE A 13 12.16 -6.78 -51.61
N SER A 14 13.04 -7.37 -52.43
CA SER A 14 13.04 -8.82 -52.73
C SER A 14 13.94 -9.68 -51.83
N ALA A 15 14.44 -9.17 -50.71
CA ALA A 15 15.29 -9.93 -49.77
C ALA A 15 14.74 -10.01 -48.33
N LEU A 16 13.44 -9.75 -48.12
CA LEU A 16 12.78 -9.82 -46.80
C LEU A 16 11.55 -10.76 -46.79
N LEU A 17 11.46 -11.67 -47.76
CA LEU A 17 10.31 -12.59 -47.92
C LEU A 17 10.75 -14.06 -48.06
N ALA A 18 11.77 -14.47 -47.30
CA ALA A 18 12.18 -15.87 -47.19
C ALA A 18 12.85 -16.22 -45.85
N ILE A 19 12.35 -15.68 -44.73
CA ILE A 19 12.65 -16.21 -43.39
C ILE A 19 11.31 -16.45 -42.67
N CYS A 20 10.52 -17.37 -43.21
CA CYS A 20 9.65 -18.23 -42.40
C CYS A 20 10.44 -19.51 -42.05
N PHE A 21 11.67 -19.35 -41.56
CA PHE A 21 12.36 -20.48 -40.95
C PHE A 21 11.68 -20.73 -39.61
N ALA A 22 11.15 -21.93 -39.49
CA ALA A 22 10.55 -22.48 -38.29
C ALA A 22 11.26 -21.96 -37.04
N VAL A 23 10.50 -21.32 -36.15
CA VAL A 23 10.88 -21.20 -34.74
C VAL A 23 10.71 -22.59 -34.13
N GLY A 24 11.50 -23.55 -34.60
CA GLY A 24 11.82 -24.73 -33.83
C GLY A 24 12.66 -24.24 -32.67
N ALA A 25 12.29 -24.60 -31.45
CA ALA A 25 13.07 -24.30 -30.26
C ALA A 25 14.55 -24.59 -30.55
N LEU A 26 15.37 -23.55 -30.71
CA LEU A 26 16.81 -23.73 -30.77
C LEU A 26 17.18 -24.34 -29.43
N ALA A 27 17.54 -25.62 -29.44
CA ALA A 27 18.00 -26.24 -28.23
C ALA A 27 19.25 -25.48 -27.77
N ALA A 28 19.24 -25.05 -26.51
CA ALA A 28 20.33 -24.25 -25.98
C ALA A 28 21.58 -25.12 -25.93
N ALA A 29 22.69 -24.64 -26.49
CA ALA A 29 23.98 -25.29 -26.31
C ALA A 29 24.22 -25.48 -24.81
N CYS A 30 24.65 -26.67 -24.42
CA CYS A 30 24.96 -26.97 -23.02
C CYS A 30 25.98 -25.96 -22.48
N GLY A 31 25.65 -25.33 -21.35
CA GLY A 31 26.52 -24.36 -20.69
C GLY A 31 27.58 -25.07 -19.85
N THR A 32 28.28 -24.31 -19.01
CA THR A 32 29.19 -24.92 -18.02
C THR A 32 28.40 -25.44 -16.82
N GLY A 33 28.44 -26.75 -16.54
CA GLY A 33 27.77 -27.33 -15.38
C GLY A 33 27.68 -28.86 -15.41
N THR A 34 27.18 -29.46 -14.33
CA THR A 34 27.08 -30.93 -14.21
C THR A 34 26.09 -31.55 -15.20
N ALA A 35 25.13 -30.77 -15.71
CA ALA A 35 24.21 -31.24 -16.74
C ALA A 35 24.89 -31.37 -18.12
N ALA A 36 25.94 -30.60 -18.40
CA ALA A 36 26.66 -30.66 -19.68
C ALA A 36 27.62 -31.85 -19.76
N THR A 37 28.03 -32.40 -18.63
CA THR A 37 28.94 -33.56 -18.59
C THR A 37 28.24 -34.79 -19.16
N ASN A 38 28.80 -35.37 -20.22
CA ASN A 38 28.25 -36.50 -20.97
C ASN A 38 26.85 -36.25 -21.56
N CYS A 39 26.44 -34.99 -21.73
CA CYS A 39 25.25 -34.64 -22.47
C CYS A 39 25.54 -34.55 -23.97
N ASP A 40 24.58 -34.90 -24.81
CA ASP A 40 24.66 -34.56 -26.22
C ASP A 40 24.48 -33.02 -26.33
N SER A 41 25.43 -32.33 -26.97
CA SER A 41 25.67 -30.88 -26.83
C SER A 41 24.47 -29.95 -27.04
N ASP A 42 23.47 -30.40 -27.79
CA ASP A 42 22.26 -29.65 -28.13
C ASP A 42 21.03 -30.15 -27.37
N ASN A 43 21.20 -30.86 -26.25
CA ASN A 43 20.08 -31.42 -25.48
C ASN A 43 20.04 -30.86 -24.06
N CYS A 44 20.43 -29.60 -23.89
CA CYS A 44 20.32 -28.90 -22.62
C CYS A 44 19.14 -27.94 -22.59
N GLU A 45 18.43 -27.92 -21.46
CA GLU A 45 17.29 -27.03 -21.22
C GLU A 45 17.29 -26.45 -19.81
N MET A 46 16.62 -25.32 -19.61
CA MET A 46 16.47 -24.71 -18.29
C MET A 46 15.15 -25.14 -17.61
N VAL A 47 15.27 -25.66 -16.40
CA VAL A 47 14.16 -25.90 -15.47
C VAL A 47 14.38 -25.02 -14.24
N GLY A 48 13.54 -24.00 -14.08
CA GLY A 48 13.81 -22.91 -13.16
C GLY A 48 15.16 -22.26 -13.48
N THR A 49 16.08 -22.26 -12.51
CA THR A 49 17.44 -21.75 -12.65
C THR A 49 18.49 -22.82 -12.92
N THR A 50 18.08 -24.09 -13.06
CA THR A 50 18.98 -25.22 -13.23
C THR A 50 18.94 -25.74 -14.67
N GLN A 51 20.13 -25.86 -15.28
CA GLN A 51 20.25 -26.52 -16.58
C GLN A 51 20.17 -28.04 -16.40
N ILE A 52 19.41 -28.70 -17.28
CA ILE A 52 19.21 -30.15 -17.31
C ILE A 52 19.60 -30.69 -18.70
N CYS A 53 19.99 -31.94 -18.76
CA CYS A 53 20.18 -32.68 -20.01
C CYS A 53 18.95 -33.54 -20.32
N THR A 54 18.46 -33.50 -21.56
CA THR A 54 17.29 -34.28 -22.04
C THR A 54 17.71 -35.48 -22.90
N SER A 55 18.97 -35.54 -23.36
CA SER A 55 19.55 -36.69 -24.06
C SER A 55 21.06 -36.75 -23.84
N CYS A 56 21.55 -37.91 -23.38
CA CYS A 56 22.94 -38.11 -23.02
C CYS A 56 23.76 -38.80 -24.13
N GLN A 57 25.07 -38.77 -23.98
CA GLN A 57 25.99 -39.57 -24.78
C GLN A 57 25.80 -41.07 -24.50
N ALA A 58 26.25 -41.92 -25.42
CA ALA A 58 26.20 -43.37 -25.28
C ALA A 58 26.82 -43.82 -23.94
N GLY A 59 26.18 -44.77 -23.25
CA GLY A 59 26.55 -45.24 -21.91
C GLY A 59 25.92 -44.45 -20.75
N TYR A 60 25.14 -43.40 -21.03
CA TYR A 60 24.51 -42.55 -20.02
C TYR A 60 23.04 -42.26 -20.32
N VAL A 61 22.24 -42.02 -19.27
CA VAL A 61 20.83 -41.59 -19.38
C VAL A 61 20.51 -40.46 -18.40
N PRO A 62 19.50 -39.60 -18.66
CA PRO A 62 19.17 -38.49 -17.78
C PRO A 62 18.46 -38.94 -16.50
N ILE A 63 19.11 -38.71 -15.36
CA ILE A 63 18.54 -38.87 -14.02
C ILE A 63 18.68 -37.54 -13.27
N ASN A 64 17.57 -36.99 -12.79
CA ASN A 64 17.55 -35.66 -12.15
C ASN A 64 18.25 -34.59 -13.01
N GLY A 65 18.05 -34.64 -14.33
CA GLY A 65 18.65 -33.71 -15.30
C GLY A 65 20.16 -33.86 -15.51
N LYS A 66 20.82 -34.86 -14.93
CA LYS A 66 22.25 -35.16 -15.14
C LYS A 66 22.43 -36.49 -15.86
N CYS A 67 23.44 -36.60 -16.70
CA CYS A 67 23.78 -37.84 -17.37
C CYS A 67 24.43 -38.82 -16.39
N THR A 68 23.66 -39.85 -16.02
CA THR A 68 24.08 -40.93 -15.11
C THR A 68 24.42 -42.16 -15.93
N ALA A 69 25.52 -42.84 -15.59
CA ALA A 69 25.92 -44.05 -16.29
C ALA A 69 24.81 -45.10 -16.21
N VAL A 70 24.58 -45.84 -17.30
CA VAL A 70 23.49 -46.84 -17.39
C VAL A 70 23.51 -47.85 -16.24
N ALA A 71 24.69 -48.28 -15.80
CA ALA A 71 24.86 -49.23 -14.70
C ALA A 71 24.42 -48.67 -13.33
N SER A 72 24.33 -47.35 -13.18
CA SER A 72 23.94 -46.66 -11.94
C SER A 72 22.52 -46.07 -11.99
N ALA A 73 21.84 -46.15 -13.14
CA ALA A 73 20.51 -45.59 -13.36
C ALA A 73 19.38 -46.55 -12.94
N ALA A 74 19.36 -46.96 -11.67
CA ALA A 74 18.47 -48.02 -11.16
C ALA A 74 16.96 -47.73 -11.32
N ASN A 75 16.58 -46.45 -11.36
CA ASN A 75 15.20 -45.98 -11.51
C ASN A 75 14.77 -45.76 -12.97
N CYS A 76 15.58 -46.21 -13.93
CA CYS A 76 15.35 -46.06 -15.35
C CYS A 76 15.43 -47.39 -16.10
N LYS A 77 14.45 -47.63 -16.97
CA LYS A 77 14.36 -48.79 -17.85
C LYS A 77 14.06 -48.37 -19.29
N LYS A 78 14.16 -49.33 -20.21
CA LYS A 78 13.62 -49.19 -21.57
C LYS A 78 12.09 -49.07 -21.52
N THR A 79 11.48 -48.55 -22.58
CA THR A 79 10.02 -48.40 -22.68
C THR A 79 9.26 -49.72 -22.47
N ALA A 80 9.84 -50.84 -22.93
CA ALA A 80 9.29 -52.19 -22.72
C ALA A 80 9.59 -52.79 -21.33
N GLY A 81 10.26 -52.07 -20.44
CA GLY A 81 10.63 -52.51 -19.08
C GLY A 81 11.94 -53.30 -18.97
N GLY A 82 12.65 -53.55 -20.07
CA GLY A 82 13.96 -54.20 -20.06
C GLY A 82 15.11 -53.30 -19.58
N ASP A 83 16.26 -53.91 -19.31
CA ASP A 83 17.47 -53.20 -18.88
C ASP A 83 18.05 -52.32 -19.98
N LEU A 84 18.63 -51.20 -19.54
CA LEU A 84 19.37 -50.26 -20.38
C LEU A 84 20.63 -50.94 -20.94
N THR A 85 21.07 -50.43 -22.08
CA THR A 85 22.29 -50.78 -22.80
C THR A 85 23.06 -49.50 -23.11
N ASP A 86 24.33 -49.62 -23.49
CA ASP A 86 25.17 -48.45 -23.79
C ASP A 86 24.67 -47.61 -25.00
N GLN A 87 23.71 -48.12 -25.77
CA GLN A 87 23.08 -47.37 -26.86
C GLN A 87 21.92 -46.49 -26.40
N ASP A 88 21.39 -46.73 -25.19
CA ASP A 88 20.29 -45.93 -24.65
C ASP A 88 20.83 -44.58 -24.17
N LYS A 89 20.23 -43.51 -24.69
CA LYS A 89 20.61 -42.11 -24.41
C LYS A 89 19.59 -41.37 -23.55
N THR A 90 18.42 -41.97 -23.38
CA THR A 90 17.28 -41.45 -22.64
C THR A 90 16.66 -42.56 -21.82
N CYS A 91 15.85 -42.19 -20.86
CA CYS A 91 15.00 -43.11 -20.15
C CYS A 91 13.70 -43.38 -20.89
N GLY A 92 13.37 -44.66 -21.07
CA GLY A 92 12.11 -45.08 -21.70
C GLY A 92 10.98 -45.36 -20.71
N LYS A 93 11.31 -45.67 -19.45
CA LYS A 93 10.36 -45.92 -18.36
C LYS A 93 10.97 -45.57 -17.01
N CYS A 94 10.26 -44.79 -16.20
CA CYS A 94 10.68 -44.42 -14.85
C CYS A 94 10.09 -45.32 -13.77
N GLU A 95 10.91 -45.69 -12.80
CA GLU A 95 10.55 -46.57 -11.68
C GLU A 95 10.80 -45.88 -10.31
N GLY A 96 10.40 -46.54 -9.24
CA GLY A 96 10.56 -46.04 -7.87
C GLY A 96 9.82 -44.72 -7.60
N THR A 97 10.46 -43.82 -6.86
CA THR A 97 9.92 -42.52 -6.44
C THR A 97 10.14 -41.41 -7.48
N THR A 98 10.34 -41.77 -8.76
CA THR A 98 10.62 -40.79 -9.81
C THR A 98 9.43 -40.60 -10.75
N PHE A 99 9.46 -39.53 -11.56
CA PHE A 99 8.50 -39.28 -12.64
C PHE A 99 9.21 -39.00 -13.97
N MET A 100 8.51 -39.32 -15.07
CA MET A 100 8.99 -39.10 -16.43
C MET A 100 8.84 -37.63 -16.83
N TYR A 101 9.93 -37.03 -17.31
CA TYR A 101 9.94 -35.70 -17.93
C TYR A 101 11.01 -35.65 -19.01
N LYS A 102 10.64 -35.30 -20.25
CA LYS A 102 11.55 -35.14 -21.40
C LYS A 102 12.64 -36.23 -21.51
N GLY A 103 12.25 -37.50 -21.45
CA GLY A 103 13.18 -38.63 -21.61
C GLY A 103 14.12 -38.86 -20.42
N GLY A 104 13.84 -38.29 -19.25
CA GLY A 104 14.58 -38.53 -18.01
C GLY A 104 13.67 -38.85 -16.83
N CYS A 105 14.28 -39.43 -15.79
CA CYS A 105 13.58 -39.72 -14.53
C CYS A 105 14.01 -38.76 -13.43
N TYR A 106 13.02 -38.10 -12.83
CA TYR A 106 13.22 -37.05 -11.83
C TYR A 106 12.61 -37.48 -10.51
N ASP A 107 13.41 -37.42 -9.45
CA ASP A 107 12.98 -37.71 -8.09
C ASP A 107 11.89 -36.72 -7.68
N LYS A 108 10.74 -37.25 -7.22
CA LYS A 108 9.59 -36.45 -6.78
C LYS A 108 9.95 -35.55 -5.58
N GLU A 109 10.97 -35.91 -4.80
CA GLU A 109 11.51 -35.14 -3.69
C GLU A 109 12.89 -34.53 -4.02
N GLY A 110 13.32 -34.63 -5.27
CA GLY A 110 14.51 -33.93 -5.76
C GLY A 110 14.27 -32.44 -5.93
N GLU A 111 15.35 -31.65 -5.87
CA GLU A 111 15.30 -30.19 -6.08
C GLU A 111 14.64 -29.82 -7.42
N ILE A 112 15.11 -30.42 -8.52
CA ILE A 112 14.55 -30.21 -9.87
C ILE A 112 13.15 -30.82 -9.97
N GLY A 113 12.93 -31.99 -9.37
CA GLY A 113 11.64 -32.67 -9.44
C GLY A 113 10.52 -31.85 -8.85
N ARG A 114 10.74 -31.16 -7.73
CA ARG A 114 9.76 -30.24 -7.12
C ARG A 114 9.45 -28.99 -7.95
N VAL A 115 10.38 -28.57 -8.82
CA VAL A 115 10.14 -27.44 -9.75
C VAL A 115 9.13 -27.83 -10.84
N ILE A 116 9.04 -29.11 -11.19
CA ILE A 116 8.16 -29.62 -12.24
C ILE A 116 6.90 -30.27 -11.66
N CYS A 117 7.05 -31.01 -10.56
CA CYS A 117 6.02 -31.82 -9.94
C CYS A 117 5.65 -31.27 -8.56
N LYS A 118 4.41 -30.79 -8.43
CA LYS A 118 3.86 -30.28 -7.17
C LYS A 118 3.37 -31.40 -6.27
N THR A 119 2.67 -32.38 -6.85
CA THR A 119 2.11 -33.51 -6.09
C THR A 119 2.66 -34.81 -6.64
N PRO A 120 3.50 -35.52 -5.86
CA PRO A 120 3.96 -36.87 -6.17
C PRO A 120 2.76 -37.79 -6.48
N GLY A 121 2.81 -38.54 -7.59
CA GLY A 121 1.84 -39.61 -7.83
C GLY A 121 2.19 -40.88 -7.04
N THR A 122 1.20 -41.74 -6.79
CA THR A 122 1.41 -43.06 -6.16
C THR A 122 1.94 -44.11 -7.14
N THR A 123 1.72 -43.91 -8.45
CA THR A 123 2.29 -44.76 -9.50
C THR A 123 3.75 -44.34 -9.78
N PRO A 124 4.69 -45.30 -9.88
CA PRO A 124 6.03 -45.03 -10.36
C PRO A 124 6.02 -44.35 -11.73
N GLY A 125 6.90 -43.37 -11.92
CA GLY A 125 7.01 -42.64 -13.17
C GLY A 125 5.96 -41.53 -13.38
N VAL A 126 4.98 -41.37 -12.47
CA VAL A 126 3.89 -40.39 -12.62
C VAL A 126 3.97 -39.26 -11.60
N CYS A 127 3.83 -38.03 -12.09
CA CYS A 127 3.49 -36.86 -11.30
C CYS A 127 1.96 -36.63 -11.32
N GLN A 128 1.33 -36.50 -10.16
CA GLN A 128 -0.13 -36.37 -10.08
C GLN A 128 -0.61 -34.95 -10.38
N ALA A 129 0.14 -33.94 -9.95
CA ALA A 129 -0.13 -32.54 -10.25
C ALA A 129 1.18 -31.81 -10.56
N CYS A 130 1.21 -31.11 -11.68
CA CYS A 130 2.36 -30.34 -12.10
C CYS A 130 2.47 -29.04 -11.31
N ALA A 131 3.68 -28.51 -11.19
CA ALA A 131 3.95 -27.22 -10.59
C ALA A 131 3.49 -26.06 -11.50
N ASP A 132 3.44 -24.86 -10.94
CA ASP A 132 3.09 -23.66 -11.70
C ASP A 132 4.05 -23.49 -12.89
N GLY A 133 3.50 -23.18 -14.06
CA GLY A 133 4.22 -23.11 -15.33
C GLY A 133 4.32 -24.44 -16.08
N TYR A 134 3.65 -25.49 -15.60
CA TYR A 134 3.58 -26.79 -16.27
C TYR A 134 2.13 -27.24 -16.50
N PHE A 135 1.85 -27.63 -17.73
CA PHE A 135 0.64 -28.32 -18.16
C PHE A 135 0.68 -29.80 -17.75
N LYS A 136 -0.44 -30.33 -17.28
CA LYS A 136 -0.59 -31.75 -16.95
C LYS A 136 -1.04 -32.53 -18.18
N GLU A 137 -0.23 -33.49 -18.60
CA GLU A 137 -0.55 -34.37 -19.71
C GLU A 137 -1.63 -35.39 -19.34
N SER A 138 -2.62 -35.58 -20.21
CA SER A 138 -3.69 -36.56 -20.01
C SER A 138 -3.20 -38.01 -20.13
N GLY A 139 -2.10 -38.24 -20.85
CA GLY A 139 -1.47 -39.55 -21.06
C GLY A 139 -0.34 -39.89 -20.07
N ALA A 140 -0.25 -39.18 -18.94
CA ALA A 140 0.81 -39.37 -17.95
C ALA A 140 0.94 -40.84 -17.51
N SER A 141 2.14 -41.42 -17.65
CA SER A 141 2.40 -42.81 -17.27
C SER A 141 3.88 -43.01 -16.90
N ALA A 142 4.29 -44.24 -16.60
CA ALA A 142 5.70 -44.52 -16.39
C ALA A 142 6.57 -44.31 -17.64
N THR A 143 5.97 -44.33 -18.84
CA THR A 143 6.65 -44.21 -20.14
C THR A 143 6.34 -42.91 -20.88
N ALA A 144 5.47 -42.07 -20.34
CA ALA A 144 5.04 -40.81 -20.94
C ALA A 144 5.15 -39.67 -19.92
N ALA A 145 5.58 -38.50 -20.39
CA ALA A 145 5.76 -37.34 -19.52
C ALA A 145 4.46 -37.00 -18.77
N SER A 146 4.58 -36.67 -17.49
CA SER A 146 3.42 -36.24 -16.70
C SER A 146 3.12 -34.75 -16.86
N CYS A 147 4.17 -33.97 -17.09
CA CYS A 147 4.14 -32.52 -17.09
C CYS A 147 4.92 -31.97 -18.28
N THR A 148 4.40 -30.90 -18.87
CA THR A 148 5.02 -30.19 -20.00
C THR A 148 5.05 -28.70 -19.69
N LYS A 149 6.18 -28.03 -19.90
CA LYS A 149 6.29 -26.59 -19.62
C LYS A 149 5.29 -25.80 -20.48
N CYS A 150 4.63 -24.80 -19.91
CA CYS A 150 3.80 -23.87 -20.68
C CYS A 150 4.65 -23.10 -21.71
N GLY A 151 4.05 -22.75 -22.85
CA GLY A 151 4.76 -22.03 -23.91
C GLY A 151 4.97 -20.55 -23.61
N ASP A 152 4.08 -19.97 -22.80
CA ASP A 152 4.15 -18.57 -22.40
C ASP A 152 5.07 -18.38 -21.20
N GLU A 153 5.97 -17.39 -21.30
CA GLU A 153 6.77 -16.95 -20.16
C GLU A 153 5.87 -16.37 -19.06
N ASN A 154 6.26 -16.53 -17.80
CA ASN A 154 5.50 -16.07 -16.63
C ASN A 154 4.08 -16.66 -16.52
N CYS A 155 3.81 -17.75 -17.24
CA CYS A 155 2.57 -18.48 -17.13
C CYS A 155 2.58 -19.41 -15.92
N ALA A 156 1.52 -19.38 -15.12
CA ALA A 156 1.30 -20.32 -14.01
C ALA A 156 0.45 -21.53 -14.44
N THR A 157 -0.57 -21.33 -15.28
CA THR A 157 -1.38 -22.41 -15.84
C THR A 157 -1.71 -22.16 -17.31
N CYS A 158 -1.61 -23.20 -18.14
CA CYS A 158 -1.96 -23.16 -19.55
C CYS A 158 -2.87 -24.32 -19.94
N THR A 159 -3.56 -24.21 -21.07
CA THR A 159 -4.42 -25.28 -21.61
C THR A 159 -3.68 -26.26 -22.50
N VAL A 160 -2.52 -25.86 -23.03
CA VAL A 160 -1.65 -26.70 -23.86
C VAL A 160 -0.20 -26.37 -23.54
N GLY A 161 0.60 -27.41 -23.26
CA GLY A 161 2.04 -27.26 -23.05
C GLY A 161 2.76 -26.77 -24.32
N THR A 162 3.88 -26.06 -24.14
CA THR A 162 4.79 -25.53 -25.19
C THR A 162 4.19 -24.55 -26.22
N THR A 163 2.86 -24.42 -26.29
CA THR A 163 2.18 -23.56 -27.25
C THR A 163 2.05 -22.15 -26.69
N ALA A 164 2.45 -21.15 -27.46
CA ALA A 164 2.30 -19.74 -27.10
C ALA A 164 0.83 -19.31 -27.10
N ASN A 165 0.50 -18.29 -26.31
CA ASN A 165 -0.82 -17.73 -26.09
C ASN A 165 -1.86 -18.75 -25.59
N LYS A 166 -1.42 -19.71 -24.78
CA LYS A 166 -2.26 -20.73 -24.14
C LYS A 166 -2.34 -20.60 -22.62
N CYS A 167 -1.76 -19.54 -22.07
CA CYS A 167 -1.86 -19.26 -20.65
C CYS A 167 -3.26 -18.80 -20.23
N THR A 168 -3.76 -19.35 -19.13
CA THR A 168 -5.03 -18.99 -18.49
C THR A 168 -4.84 -18.32 -17.14
N LYS A 169 -3.66 -18.42 -16.54
CA LYS A 169 -3.28 -17.74 -15.31
C LYS A 169 -1.79 -17.46 -15.32
N CYS A 170 -1.41 -16.24 -15.02
CA CYS A 170 -0.01 -15.84 -14.90
C CYS A 170 0.49 -15.95 -13.46
N VAL A 171 1.81 -15.93 -13.29
CA VAL A 171 2.45 -15.83 -11.96
C VAL A 171 2.18 -14.45 -11.34
N GLU A 172 2.44 -14.31 -10.04
CA GLU A 172 2.25 -13.04 -9.33
C GLU A 172 3.07 -11.91 -9.96
N GLY A 173 2.46 -10.72 -10.06
CA GLY A 173 3.03 -9.57 -10.78
C GLY A 173 2.78 -9.58 -12.29
N TYR A 174 2.06 -10.57 -12.80
CA TYR A 174 1.63 -10.66 -14.19
C TYR A 174 0.13 -10.98 -14.27
N PHE A 175 -0.48 -10.64 -15.40
CA PHE A 175 -1.88 -10.95 -15.70
C PHE A 175 -2.05 -11.37 -17.15
N VAL A 176 -3.13 -12.10 -17.48
CA VAL A 176 -3.37 -12.58 -18.84
C VAL A 176 -3.78 -11.42 -19.73
N GLY A 177 -3.05 -11.17 -20.83
CA GLY A 177 -3.33 -10.13 -21.80
C GLY A 177 -4.43 -10.51 -22.78
N ALA A 178 -5.61 -10.83 -22.26
CA ALA A 178 -6.78 -11.22 -23.03
C ALA A 178 -8.09 -10.88 -22.28
N ALA A 179 -9.18 -10.74 -23.04
CA ALA A 179 -10.49 -10.36 -22.52
C ALA A 179 -11.18 -11.51 -21.77
N GLY A 180 -11.92 -11.18 -20.71
CA GLY A 180 -12.61 -12.19 -19.89
C GLY A 180 -11.65 -13.28 -19.39
N SER A 181 -12.05 -14.55 -19.55
CA SER A 181 -11.29 -15.74 -19.14
C SER A 181 -10.60 -16.46 -20.31
N THR A 182 -10.34 -15.74 -21.41
CA THR A 182 -9.68 -16.32 -22.58
C THR A 182 -8.19 -16.52 -22.36
N GLU A 183 -7.60 -17.40 -23.17
CA GLU A 183 -6.16 -17.68 -23.18
C GLU A 183 -5.38 -16.50 -23.76
N GLY A 184 -4.17 -16.25 -23.28
CA GLY A 184 -3.28 -15.24 -23.85
C GLY A 184 -1.91 -15.18 -23.19
N ALA A 185 -1.01 -14.38 -23.76
CA ALA A 185 0.29 -14.12 -23.16
C ALA A 185 0.18 -13.39 -21.80
N CYS A 186 1.19 -13.55 -20.96
CA CYS A 186 1.28 -12.86 -19.67
C CYS A 186 1.89 -11.47 -19.82
N VAL A 187 1.16 -10.46 -19.35
CA VAL A 187 1.57 -9.06 -19.31
C VAL A 187 2.03 -8.71 -17.91
N ALA A 188 3.20 -8.09 -17.78
CA ALA A 188 3.70 -7.63 -16.49
C ALA A 188 2.83 -6.49 -15.96
N CYS A 189 2.57 -6.47 -14.66
CA CYS A 189 1.84 -5.38 -14.01
C CYS A 189 2.50 -4.02 -14.23
N GLY A 190 3.83 -3.98 -14.39
CA GLY A 190 4.62 -2.78 -14.68
C GLY A 190 4.64 -2.34 -16.15
N ASP A 191 4.12 -3.14 -17.08
CA ASP A 191 4.29 -2.89 -18.52
C ASP A 191 3.22 -1.94 -19.08
N ALA A 192 3.42 -0.65 -18.87
CA ALA A 192 2.54 0.40 -19.36
C ALA A 192 2.66 0.69 -20.87
N VAL A 193 3.60 0.04 -21.57
CA VAL A 193 3.97 0.41 -22.94
C VAL A 193 3.59 -0.67 -23.94
N THR A 194 4.15 -1.87 -23.76
CA THR A 194 4.10 -2.95 -24.75
C THR A 194 2.75 -3.68 -24.65
N GLY A 195 2.48 -4.29 -23.51
CA GLY A 195 1.25 -5.02 -23.26
C GLY A 195 1.06 -6.24 -24.16
N SER A 196 -0.17 -6.73 -24.22
CA SER A 196 -0.60 -7.78 -25.16
C SER A 196 -2.08 -7.60 -25.50
N ASN A 197 -2.45 -7.67 -26.79
CA ASN A 197 -3.82 -7.48 -27.27
C ASN A 197 -4.49 -6.18 -26.74
N GLY A 198 -3.70 -5.11 -26.59
CA GLY A 198 -4.15 -3.84 -26.03
C GLY A 198 -4.21 -3.77 -24.50
N PHE A 199 -4.04 -4.89 -23.80
CA PHE A 199 -3.97 -4.91 -22.35
C PHE A 199 -2.60 -4.47 -21.86
N LYS A 200 -2.57 -3.48 -20.95
CA LYS A 200 -1.34 -2.89 -20.43
C LYS A 200 -1.35 -2.82 -18.91
N GLY A 201 -0.15 -2.83 -18.33
CA GLY A 201 0.09 -2.57 -16.92
C GLY A 201 0.09 -1.07 -16.57
N VAL A 202 0.61 -0.77 -15.38
CA VAL A 202 0.81 0.57 -14.82
C VAL A 202 2.29 0.72 -14.50
N ASP A 203 2.91 1.81 -14.94
CA ASP A 203 4.34 2.00 -14.73
C ASP A 203 4.72 1.96 -13.24
N GLY A 204 5.82 1.29 -12.92
CA GLY A 204 6.30 1.10 -11.55
C GLY A 204 5.45 0.15 -10.68
N CYS A 205 4.44 -0.52 -11.25
CA CYS A 205 3.57 -1.43 -10.52
C CYS A 205 4.19 -2.83 -10.34
N ALA A 206 4.14 -3.34 -9.11
CA ALA A 206 4.61 -4.68 -8.74
C ALA A 206 3.50 -5.73 -8.84
N LYS A 207 2.30 -5.37 -8.35
CA LYS A 207 1.12 -6.25 -8.35
C LYS A 207 -0.10 -5.50 -8.81
N CYS A 208 -0.97 -6.17 -9.55
CA CYS A 208 -2.13 -5.55 -10.17
C CYS A 208 -3.27 -6.54 -10.34
N THR A 209 -4.45 -5.97 -10.55
CA THR A 209 -5.65 -6.69 -10.99
C THR A 209 -5.84 -6.45 -12.49
N LYS A 210 -6.08 -7.54 -13.23
CA LYS A 210 -6.41 -7.52 -14.66
C LYS A 210 -7.62 -6.60 -14.93
N PRO A 211 -7.61 -5.77 -15.98
CA PRO A 211 -8.80 -5.03 -16.37
C PRO A 211 -9.79 -5.93 -17.10
N ASP A 212 -11.07 -5.55 -17.10
CA ASP A 212 -12.14 -6.33 -17.75
C ASP A 212 -11.98 -6.34 -19.28
N ASP A 213 -11.51 -5.21 -19.83
CA ASP A 213 -11.26 -5.01 -21.25
C ASP A 213 -9.93 -4.27 -21.51
N SER A 214 -9.56 -4.12 -22.78
CA SER A 214 -8.31 -3.50 -23.21
C SER A 214 -8.36 -1.96 -23.28
N SER A 215 -9.47 -1.33 -22.89
CA SER A 215 -9.61 0.13 -22.92
C SER A 215 -8.96 0.81 -21.71
N SER A 216 -8.76 0.06 -20.63
CA SER A 216 -8.17 0.54 -19.38
C SER A 216 -6.91 -0.24 -19.03
N PRO A 217 -5.91 0.40 -18.41
CA PRO A 217 -4.76 -0.32 -17.86
C PRO A 217 -5.20 -1.19 -16.68
N ALA A 218 -4.33 -2.13 -16.29
CA ALA A 218 -4.49 -2.89 -15.07
C ALA A 218 -4.62 -1.98 -13.84
N THR A 219 -5.34 -2.43 -12.82
CA THR A 219 -5.43 -1.70 -11.55
C THR A 219 -4.25 -2.10 -10.66
N CYS A 220 -3.30 -1.19 -10.44
CA CYS A 220 -2.19 -1.43 -9.54
C CYS A 220 -2.66 -1.56 -8.08
N THR A 221 -2.14 -2.56 -7.37
CA THR A 221 -2.45 -2.85 -5.96
C THR A 221 -1.22 -2.72 -5.06
N GLU A 222 -0.02 -2.79 -5.64
CA GLU A 222 1.25 -2.61 -4.95
C GLU A 222 2.30 -2.07 -5.92
N CYS A 223 3.02 -1.03 -5.51
CA CYS A 223 4.11 -0.44 -6.29
C CYS A 223 5.45 -1.07 -5.91
N ASN A 224 6.42 -1.09 -6.83
CA ASN A 224 7.76 -1.65 -6.56
C ASN A 224 8.48 -0.88 -5.43
N THR A 225 8.65 0.43 -5.60
CA THR A 225 9.40 1.28 -4.66
C THR A 225 8.61 2.53 -4.22
N ASN A 226 7.69 2.98 -5.06
CA ASN A 226 6.89 4.19 -4.94
C ASN A 226 5.60 4.00 -4.11
N TYR A 227 4.82 5.07 -3.95
CA TYR A 227 3.56 5.07 -3.22
C TYR A 227 2.39 4.84 -4.19
N LEU A 228 1.51 3.91 -3.82
CA LEU A 228 0.27 3.67 -4.54
C LEU A 228 -0.68 4.85 -4.32
N LYS A 229 -1.09 5.49 -5.41
CA LYS A 229 -2.09 6.55 -5.43
C LYS A 229 -3.34 6.06 -6.15
N THR A 230 -4.50 6.31 -5.57
CA THR A 230 -5.80 6.05 -6.19
C THR A 230 -6.45 7.38 -6.54
N GLU A 231 -6.74 7.57 -7.82
CA GLU A 231 -7.41 8.75 -8.33
C GLU A 231 -8.94 8.64 -8.18
N SER A 232 -9.67 9.75 -8.37
CA SER A 232 -11.11 9.85 -8.10
C SER A 232 -12.01 8.93 -8.96
N ALA A 233 -11.48 8.32 -10.02
CA ALA A 233 -12.18 7.34 -10.87
C ALA A 233 -11.78 5.88 -10.58
N GLY A 234 -11.04 5.62 -9.49
CA GLY A 234 -10.54 4.28 -9.13
C GLY A 234 -9.26 3.88 -9.87
N ALA A 235 -8.82 4.66 -10.86
CA ALA A 235 -7.53 4.48 -11.52
C ALA A 235 -6.38 4.58 -10.49
N THR A 236 -5.35 3.76 -10.67
CA THR A 236 -4.22 3.67 -9.76
C THR A 236 -2.92 3.98 -10.46
N SER A 237 -1.99 4.60 -9.73
CA SER A 237 -0.67 4.95 -10.22
C SER A 237 0.38 4.79 -9.12
N CYS A 238 1.64 4.66 -9.51
CA CYS A 238 2.78 4.61 -8.61
C CYS A 238 3.54 5.93 -8.67
N VAL A 239 3.51 6.69 -7.58
CA VAL A 239 4.08 8.05 -7.52
C VAL A 239 5.10 8.18 -6.39
N THR A 240 6.04 9.11 -6.52
CA THR A 240 6.92 9.47 -5.40
C THR A 240 6.12 10.12 -4.26
N ALA A 241 6.70 10.16 -3.05
CA ALA A 241 6.03 10.73 -1.88
C ALA A 241 5.54 12.18 -2.10
N GLU A 242 6.36 12.99 -2.77
CA GLU A 242 6.06 14.39 -3.11
C GLU A 242 4.88 14.52 -4.10
N ASN A 243 4.68 13.49 -4.92
CA ASN A 243 3.65 13.45 -5.96
C ASN A 243 2.33 12.83 -5.49
N CYS A 244 2.16 12.57 -4.19
CA CYS A 244 0.84 12.25 -3.63
C CYS A 244 -0.18 13.39 -3.86
N GLY A 245 0.30 14.63 -4.00
CA GLY A 245 -0.52 15.80 -4.29
C GLY A 245 -1.21 16.39 -3.06
N GLU A 246 -1.86 17.54 -3.26
CA GLU A 246 -2.57 18.22 -2.17
C GLU A 246 -3.74 17.38 -1.64
N GLY A 247 -3.91 17.37 -0.32
CA GLY A 247 -4.97 16.60 0.35
C GLY A 247 -4.65 15.12 0.54
N PHE A 248 -3.44 14.70 0.20
CA PHE A 248 -2.91 13.37 0.49
C PHE A 248 -1.55 13.47 1.18
N PHE A 249 -1.19 12.40 1.91
CA PHE A 249 0.13 12.25 2.50
C PHE A 249 0.67 10.85 2.24
N ALA A 250 1.99 10.75 2.09
CA ALA A 250 2.68 9.50 1.87
C ALA A 250 2.86 8.76 3.21
N THR A 251 2.40 7.50 3.29
CA THR A 251 2.60 6.63 4.46
C THR A 251 2.56 5.15 4.06
N ALA A 252 2.84 4.24 5.00
CA ALA A 252 2.64 2.82 4.81
C ALA A 252 1.39 2.35 5.57
N VAL A 253 0.51 1.61 4.89
CA VAL A 253 -0.67 0.97 5.49
C VAL A 253 -0.56 -0.52 5.25
N ASN A 254 -0.51 -1.33 6.32
CA ASN A 254 -0.29 -2.78 6.25
C ASN A 254 0.98 -3.15 5.43
N ASN A 255 2.08 -2.43 5.65
CA ASN A 255 3.34 -2.56 4.91
C ASN A 255 3.31 -2.18 3.42
N ILE A 256 2.19 -1.63 2.92
CA ILE A 256 2.09 -1.14 1.55
C ILE A 256 2.22 0.39 1.55
N LYS A 257 3.17 0.94 0.78
CA LYS A 257 3.34 2.39 0.60
C LYS A 257 2.15 2.96 -0.18
N LYS A 258 1.43 3.92 0.41
CA LYS A 258 0.22 4.54 -0.16
C LYS A 258 0.20 6.06 0.02
N CYS A 259 -0.41 6.75 -0.94
CA CYS A 259 -0.90 8.11 -0.76
C CYS A 259 -2.28 8.03 -0.09
N VAL A 260 -2.35 8.45 1.17
CA VAL A 260 -3.57 8.38 1.97
C VAL A 260 -4.20 9.75 2.07
N SER A 261 -5.52 9.84 1.97
CA SER A 261 -6.23 11.11 2.08
C SER A 261 -6.05 11.73 3.47
N CYS A 262 -5.84 13.04 3.54
CA CYS A 262 -5.80 13.78 4.80
C CYS A 262 -7.10 13.61 5.62
N SER A 263 -8.24 13.45 4.95
CA SER A 263 -9.57 13.22 5.56
C SER A 263 -9.89 11.73 5.79
N ASP A 264 -8.94 10.81 5.57
CA ASP A 264 -9.18 9.39 5.84
C ASP A 264 -9.58 9.17 7.30
N LYS A 265 -10.69 8.47 7.55
CA LYS A 265 -11.24 8.32 8.91
C LYS A 265 -10.34 7.50 9.83
N THR A 266 -9.54 6.60 9.26
CA THR A 266 -8.69 5.68 10.02
C THR A 266 -7.29 6.27 10.23
N ASN A 267 -6.65 6.62 9.13
CA ASN A 267 -5.24 7.00 9.06
C ASN A 267 -5.04 8.53 8.99
N GLY A 268 -6.09 9.27 8.60
CA GLY A 268 -6.08 10.72 8.51
C GLY A 268 -6.67 11.41 9.74
N VAL A 269 -7.07 12.67 9.52
CA VAL A 269 -7.75 13.53 10.48
C VAL A 269 -9.11 13.90 9.89
N ASP A 270 -10.19 13.57 10.59
CA ASP A 270 -11.54 13.84 10.11
C ASP A 270 -11.75 15.34 9.85
N GLY A 271 -12.39 15.67 8.73
CA GLY A 271 -12.58 17.05 8.29
C GLY A 271 -11.29 17.79 7.86
N CYS A 272 -10.18 17.09 7.61
CA CYS A 272 -8.93 17.72 7.20
C CYS A 272 -8.74 17.77 5.67
N GLU A 273 -8.73 18.97 5.09
CA GLU A 273 -8.54 19.17 3.64
C GLU A 273 -7.07 19.07 3.23
N LYS A 274 -6.15 19.67 3.99
CA LYS A 274 -4.71 19.64 3.73
C LYS A 274 -3.95 19.24 4.97
N CYS A 275 -2.90 18.46 4.81
CA CYS A 275 -2.10 17.95 5.90
C CYS A 275 -0.64 17.76 5.49
N THR A 276 0.24 17.61 6.48
CA THR A 276 1.63 17.16 6.30
C THR A 276 1.77 15.73 6.82
N ALA A 277 2.75 15.01 6.28
CA ALA A 277 3.05 13.64 6.71
C ALA A 277 3.25 13.55 8.24
N PRO A 278 2.98 12.37 8.85
CA PRO A 278 3.23 12.15 10.27
C PRO A 278 4.69 12.46 10.62
N GLY A 279 4.91 13.17 11.72
CA GLY A 279 6.24 13.31 12.30
C GLY A 279 6.75 11.97 12.84
N GLU A 280 8.05 11.88 13.13
CA GLU A 280 8.64 10.67 13.72
C GLU A 280 7.86 10.22 14.97
N GLY A 281 7.55 8.92 15.03
CA GLY A 281 6.78 8.32 16.13
C GLY A 281 5.27 8.61 16.12
N LYS A 282 4.76 9.37 15.13
CA LYS A 282 3.31 9.62 14.97
C LYS A 282 2.71 8.74 13.88
N THR A 283 1.47 8.30 14.07
CA THR A 283 0.73 7.48 13.11
C THR A 283 -0.24 8.28 12.22
N LYS A 284 -0.59 9.50 12.63
CA LYS A 284 -1.53 10.38 11.93
C LYS A 284 -0.84 11.64 11.39
N PRO A 285 -1.30 12.18 10.26
CA PRO A 285 -0.74 13.40 9.69
C PRO A 285 -1.10 14.62 10.54
N ALA A 286 -0.35 15.71 10.40
CA ALA A 286 -0.72 16.99 10.98
C ALA A 286 -1.59 17.77 9.99
N CYS A 287 -2.83 18.07 10.38
CA CYS A 287 -3.74 18.88 9.60
C CYS A 287 -3.28 20.34 9.54
N THR A 288 -3.28 20.93 8.35
CA THR A 288 -2.86 22.31 8.10
C THR A 288 -4.00 23.18 7.56
N LYS A 289 -5.10 22.57 7.11
CA LYS A 289 -6.33 23.24 6.68
C LYS A 289 -7.52 22.29 6.86
N CYS A 290 -8.56 22.78 7.55
CA CYS A 290 -9.82 22.06 7.69
C CYS A 290 -10.73 22.30 6.50
N SER A 291 -11.57 21.31 6.17
CA SER A 291 -12.59 21.42 5.14
C SER A 291 -13.79 22.24 5.63
N GLY A 292 -14.44 22.94 4.70
CA GLY A 292 -15.69 23.66 4.96
C GLY A 292 -15.57 24.77 6.01
N SER A 293 -16.44 24.73 7.02
CA SER A 293 -16.56 25.75 8.07
C SER A 293 -15.81 25.40 9.37
N ASN A 294 -15.06 24.30 9.38
CA ASN A 294 -14.36 23.82 10.57
C ASN A 294 -13.13 24.68 10.90
N TYR A 295 -12.75 24.68 12.17
CA TYR A 295 -11.64 25.40 12.75
C TYR A 295 -10.50 24.44 13.09
N LEU A 296 -9.29 24.81 12.72
CA LEU A 296 -8.08 24.07 13.08
C LEU A 296 -7.77 24.30 14.56
N LYS A 297 -7.77 23.23 15.36
CA LYS A 297 -7.41 23.25 16.78
C LYS A 297 -6.10 22.49 16.97
N THR A 298 -5.18 23.07 17.74
CA THR A 298 -3.91 22.40 18.10
C THR A 298 -3.83 22.24 19.60
N VAL A 299 -3.65 21.00 20.08
CA VAL A 299 -3.47 20.66 21.49
C VAL A 299 -2.24 19.78 21.58
N ASP A 300 -1.25 20.18 22.39
CA ASP A 300 0.01 19.45 22.60
C ASP A 300 0.73 19.06 21.28
N GLY A 301 0.65 19.94 20.27
CA GLY A 301 1.25 19.72 18.94
C GLY A 301 0.50 18.70 18.06
N ALA A 302 -0.69 18.26 18.46
CA ALA A 302 -1.62 17.49 17.64
C ALA A 302 -2.73 18.41 17.10
N THR A 303 -2.99 18.30 15.80
CA THR A 303 -3.95 19.14 15.08
C THR A 303 -5.24 18.38 14.79
N THR A 304 -6.39 19.00 15.03
CA THR A 304 -7.72 18.46 14.72
C THR A 304 -8.59 19.53 14.07
N CYS A 305 -9.68 19.10 13.42
CA CYS A 305 -10.69 19.99 12.88
C CYS A 305 -11.96 19.88 13.72
N VAL A 306 -12.45 21.02 14.20
CA VAL A 306 -13.61 21.08 15.08
C VAL A 306 -14.60 22.15 14.61
N ILE A 307 -15.85 22.08 15.03
CA ILE A 307 -16.83 23.14 14.71
C ILE A 307 -16.56 24.40 15.56
N LYS A 308 -17.13 25.54 15.16
CA LYS A 308 -16.90 26.84 15.83
C LYS A 308 -17.13 26.80 17.35
N GLY A 309 -18.18 26.12 17.81
CA GLY A 309 -18.54 26.02 19.23
C GLY A 309 -17.54 25.21 20.08
N ASP A 310 -16.70 24.40 19.43
CA ASP A 310 -15.72 23.53 20.09
C ASP A 310 -14.36 24.22 20.29
N CYS A 311 -14.22 25.45 19.80
CA CYS A 311 -13.19 26.37 20.25
C CYS A 311 -13.56 26.91 21.64
N ASN A 312 -13.49 26.02 22.63
CA ASN A 312 -13.74 26.26 24.05
C ASN A 312 -12.62 25.64 24.90
N GLY A 313 -12.71 25.78 26.23
CA GLY A 313 -11.74 25.20 27.17
C GLY A 313 -10.36 25.85 27.06
N GLY A 314 -10.31 27.19 27.14
CA GLY A 314 -9.09 27.97 26.95
C GLY A 314 -8.78 28.32 25.50
N TYR A 315 -9.72 28.10 24.58
CA TYR A 315 -9.63 28.49 23.18
C TYR A 315 -10.83 29.35 22.77
N PHE A 316 -10.68 30.13 21.70
CA PHE A 316 -11.76 30.87 21.03
C PHE A 316 -11.61 30.77 19.49
N PRO A 317 -12.70 30.86 18.71
CA PRO A 317 -12.63 30.79 17.26
C PRO A 317 -12.13 32.11 16.65
N ASN A 318 -11.20 32.02 15.70
CA ASN A 318 -10.72 33.14 14.90
C ASN A 318 -10.70 32.78 13.41
N ASP A 319 -11.26 33.64 12.57
CA ASP A 319 -11.51 33.35 11.15
C ASP A 319 -10.36 33.78 10.23
N SER A 320 -9.34 34.46 10.75
CA SER A 320 -8.38 35.20 9.91
C SER A 320 -6.92 35.01 10.32
N VAL A 321 -6.60 33.98 11.11
CA VAL A 321 -5.21 33.68 11.46
C VAL A 321 -4.55 32.96 10.28
N ASP A 322 -3.55 33.61 9.68
CA ASP A 322 -2.84 33.13 8.49
C ASP A 322 -3.79 32.76 7.34
N SER A 323 -4.85 33.55 7.16
CA SER A 323 -5.93 33.30 6.19
C SER A 323 -6.68 31.97 6.41
N LYS A 324 -6.71 31.47 7.66
CA LYS A 324 -7.39 30.22 8.06
C LYS A 324 -8.29 30.43 9.28
N LYS A 325 -9.30 29.56 9.40
CA LYS A 325 -10.13 29.41 10.59
C LYS A 325 -9.40 28.55 11.62
N GLN A 326 -9.13 29.09 12.80
CA GLN A 326 -8.37 28.42 13.86
C GLN A 326 -9.02 28.61 15.23
N CYS A 327 -8.93 27.60 16.09
CA CYS A 327 -9.15 27.78 17.52
C CYS A 327 -7.86 28.29 18.15
N ILE A 328 -7.89 29.51 18.67
CA ILE A 328 -6.74 30.21 19.23
C ILE A 328 -6.80 30.15 20.75
N LEU A 329 -5.65 29.92 21.39
CA LEU A 329 -5.52 29.96 22.85
C LEU A 329 -5.90 31.34 23.40
N CYS A 330 -6.68 31.36 24.48
CA CYS A 330 -7.09 32.60 25.15
C CYS A 330 -5.90 33.46 25.59
N ASN A 331 -4.75 32.86 25.94
CA ASN A 331 -3.56 33.59 26.36
C ASN A 331 -2.67 34.11 25.21
N LYS A 332 -3.01 33.84 23.95
CA LYS A 332 -2.12 34.12 22.81
C LYS A 332 -2.38 35.51 22.21
N ALA A 333 -1.75 36.52 22.82
CA ALA A 333 -1.90 37.93 22.44
C ALA A 333 -1.64 38.22 20.95
N THR A 334 -0.66 37.55 20.33
CA THR A 334 -0.29 37.79 18.91
C THR A 334 -1.39 37.41 17.91
N THR A 335 -2.39 36.65 18.32
CA THR A 335 -3.50 36.17 17.46
C THR A 335 -4.87 36.56 18.04
N GLY A 336 -4.92 37.63 18.83
CA GLY A 336 -6.16 38.22 19.36
C GLY A 336 -6.58 37.70 20.75
N GLY A 337 -5.74 36.91 21.41
CA GLY A 337 -5.91 36.54 22.82
C GLY A 337 -5.49 37.66 23.79
N ILE A 338 -5.56 37.38 25.09
CA ILE A 338 -5.20 38.28 26.19
C ILE A 338 -4.08 37.62 27.01
N ASP A 339 -2.92 38.25 27.14
CA ASP A 339 -1.80 37.69 27.90
C ASP A 339 -2.21 37.24 29.32
N GLY A 340 -1.81 36.03 29.70
CA GLY A 340 -2.16 35.42 30.99
C GLY A 340 -3.61 34.97 31.15
N CYS A 341 -4.45 35.02 30.11
CA CYS A 341 -5.85 34.59 30.17
C CYS A 341 -6.01 33.08 29.94
N THR A 342 -6.58 32.35 30.89
CA THR A 342 -6.79 30.90 30.80
C THR A 342 -8.17 30.51 30.30
N GLU A 343 -9.18 31.36 30.48
CA GLU A 343 -10.53 31.16 29.95
C GLU A 343 -11.09 32.46 29.39
N CYS A 344 -11.79 32.36 28.25
CA CYS A 344 -12.31 33.52 27.56
C CYS A 344 -13.63 33.27 26.85
N ALA A 345 -14.36 34.36 26.60
CA ALA A 345 -15.61 34.37 25.84
C ALA A 345 -15.53 35.39 24.70
N LEU A 346 -16.21 35.12 23.59
CA LEU A 346 -16.29 36.05 22.45
C LEU A 346 -17.03 37.33 22.84
N LEU A 347 -16.54 38.46 22.35
CA LEU A 347 -17.27 39.73 22.44
C LEU A 347 -18.46 39.72 21.49
N SER A 348 -19.62 40.18 21.96
CA SER A 348 -20.82 40.37 21.14
C SER A 348 -20.62 41.38 20.01
N SER A 349 -19.71 42.34 20.21
CA SER A 349 -19.31 43.37 19.24
C SER A 349 -17.78 43.56 19.28
N PRO A 350 -17.01 42.72 18.57
CA PRO A 350 -15.55 42.79 18.62
C PRO A 350 -15.05 44.09 17.97
N SER A 351 -14.11 44.75 18.62
CA SER A 351 -13.32 45.81 17.97
C SER A 351 -12.16 45.17 17.19
N ARG A 352 -11.51 45.91 16.28
CA ARG A 352 -10.38 45.36 15.50
C ARG A 352 -9.20 44.88 16.35
N ALA A 353 -9.08 45.31 17.61
CA ALA A 353 -7.95 45.00 18.48
C ALA A 353 -8.24 43.93 19.55
N VAL A 354 -9.50 43.73 19.96
CA VAL A 354 -9.87 42.78 21.03
C VAL A 354 -11.08 41.95 20.58
N LEU A 355 -10.91 40.62 20.57
CA LEU A 355 -11.90 39.66 20.09
C LEU A 355 -12.64 38.93 21.23
N ILE A 356 -12.08 38.94 22.43
CA ILE A 356 -12.53 38.15 23.58
C ILE A 356 -12.55 38.99 24.86
N THR A 357 -13.29 38.50 25.85
CA THR A 357 -13.16 38.90 27.26
C THR A 357 -12.57 37.74 28.04
N CYS A 358 -11.74 38.05 29.04
CA CYS A 358 -11.15 37.08 29.94
C CYS A 358 -12.03 36.84 31.16
N SER A 359 -12.36 35.58 31.45
CA SER A 359 -13.10 35.17 32.64
C SER A 359 -12.20 34.60 33.74
N ALA A 360 -11.05 34.02 33.36
CA ALA A 360 -10.08 33.48 34.30
C ALA A 360 -8.65 33.76 33.83
N CYS A 361 -7.77 34.07 34.78
CA CYS A 361 -6.36 34.34 34.53
C CYS A 361 -5.48 33.29 35.21
N VAL A 362 -4.21 33.23 34.79
CA VAL A 362 -3.16 32.49 35.51
C VAL A 362 -3.06 32.93 36.97
N SER A 363 -2.49 32.06 37.81
CA SER A 363 -2.32 32.32 39.25
C SER A 363 -1.65 33.67 39.54
N GLY A 364 -2.15 34.37 40.58
CA GLY A 364 -1.69 35.72 40.97
C GLY A 364 -2.27 36.87 40.15
N LYS A 365 -3.06 36.59 39.10
CA LYS A 365 -3.75 37.59 38.28
C LYS A 365 -5.27 37.43 38.35
N LYS A 366 -5.98 38.52 38.09
CA LYS A 366 -7.44 38.56 37.89
C LYS A 366 -7.79 39.38 36.64
N PRO A 367 -8.92 39.09 35.98
CA PRO A 367 -9.40 39.94 34.90
C PRO A 367 -9.63 41.37 35.41
N ASN A 368 -9.34 42.36 34.57
CA ASN A 368 -9.76 43.71 34.86
C ASN A 368 -11.30 43.86 34.72
N THR A 369 -11.85 45.01 35.11
CA THR A 369 -13.32 45.22 35.16
C THR A 369 -14.03 44.89 33.83
N ASP A 370 -13.44 45.26 32.68
CA ASP A 370 -13.99 44.98 31.35
C ASP A 370 -13.55 43.63 30.76
N GLY A 371 -12.64 42.91 31.44
CA GLY A 371 -12.11 41.61 31.04
C GLY A 371 -11.12 41.69 29.86
N SER A 372 -10.65 42.86 29.45
CA SER A 372 -9.67 43.00 28.36
C SER A 372 -8.24 42.63 28.74
N GLN A 373 -7.92 42.54 30.04
CA GLN A 373 -6.56 42.31 30.54
C GLN A 373 -6.55 41.43 31.79
N CYS A 374 -5.48 40.66 31.98
CA CYS A 374 -5.16 39.99 33.25
C CYS A 374 -4.14 40.83 34.03
N ILE A 375 -4.56 41.39 35.16
CA ILE A 375 -3.74 42.26 36.00
C ILE A 375 -3.40 41.58 37.32
N ALA A 376 -2.26 41.94 37.92
CA ALA A 376 -1.85 41.40 39.22
C ALA A 376 -2.87 41.79 40.29
N CYS A 377 -3.42 40.81 41.00
CA CYS A 377 -4.41 41.07 42.02
C CYS A 377 -4.51 39.93 43.03
N ASP A 378 -3.98 40.17 44.22
CA ASP A 378 -3.90 39.23 45.33
C ASP A 378 -4.80 39.69 46.48
N ILE A 379 -6.10 39.79 46.20
CA ILE A 379 -7.11 40.15 47.18
C ILE A 379 -8.02 38.95 47.37
N ASP A 380 -8.10 38.43 48.60
CA ASP A 380 -8.98 37.31 48.95
C ASP A 380 -10.44 37.63 48.59
N GLY A 381 -11.13 36.68 47.96
CA GLY A 381 -12.52 36.85 47.53
C GLY A 381 -12.74 37.82 46.36
N CYS A 382 -11.70 38.38 45.75
CA CYS A 382 -11.85 39.27 44.59
C CYS A 382 -11.93 38.51 43.26
N ALA A 383 -12.94 38.84 42.44
CA ALA A 383 -13.15 38.26 41.11
C ALA A 383 -12.58 39.12 39.97
N ARG A 384 -12.68 40.46 40.08
CA ARG A 384 -12.11 41.41 39.10
C ARG A 384 -11.47 42.60 39.79
N CYS A 385 -10.44 43.14 39.17
CA CYS A 385 -9.69 44.27 39.72
C CYS A 385 -9.69 45.46 38.76
N SER A 386 -9.87 46.69 39.25
CA SER A 386 -9.82 47.88 38.40
C SER A 386 -8.38 48.21 38.01
N GLU A 387 -7.46 48.01 38.95
CA GLU A 387 -6.01 48.19 38.80
C GLU A 387 -5.28 47.16 39.67
N ALA A 388 -3.94 47.19 39.64
CA ALA A 388 -3.14 46.31 40.48
C ALA A 388 -3.53 46.46 41.96
N SER A 389 -3.89 45.35 42.60
CA SER A 389 -4.31 45.32 44.01
C SER A 389 -5.48 46.24 44.36
N LYS A 390 -6.40 46.51 43.42
CA LYS A 390 -7.67 47.21 43.68
C LYS A 390 -8.85 46.41 43.18
N CYS A 391 -9.65 45.85 44.09
CA CYS A 391 -10.80 45.05 43.71
C CYS A 391 -11.94 45.94 43.19
N SER A 392 -12.52 45.56 42.05
CA SER A 392 -13.71 46.21 41.47
C SER A 392 -14.95 45.33 41.52
N GLN A 393 -14.78 44.00 41.62
CA GLN A 393 -15.88 43.06 41.76
C GLN A 393 -15.45 41.88 42.63
N CYS A 394 -16.18 41.67 43.73
CA CYS A 394 -15.98 40.49 44.57
C CYS A 394 -16.65 39.25 43.96
N GLY A 395 -16.07 38.09 44.22
CA GLY A 395 -16.68 36.80 43.91
C GLY A 395 -17.80 36.45 44.88
N ASP A 396 -18.38 35.27 44.69
CA ASP A 396 -19.50 34.80 45.51
C ASP A 396 -19.15 34.75 47.00
N GLY A 397 -20.12 35.11 47.84
CA GLY A 397 -19.97 35.13 49.31
C GLY A 397 -19.13 36.29 49.85
N HIS A 398 -18.84 37.30 49.04
CA HIS A 398 -18.12 38.50 49.43
C HIS A 398 -18.85 39.77 48.97
N ARG A 399 -18.71 40.86 49.73
CA ARG A 399 -19.13 42.20 49.29
C ARG A 399 -17.91 43.10 49.16
N LEU A 400 -18.04 44.07 48.26
CA LEU A 400 -17.02 45.09 48.05
C LEU A 400 -17.11 46.15 49.17
N GLU A 401 -15.99 46.40 49.85
CA GLU A 401 -15.81 47.49 50.81
C GLU A 401 -14.59 48.31 50.41
N GLY A 402 -14.82 49.47 49.79
CA GLY A 402 -13.74 50.23 49.16
C GLY A 402 -13.14 49.44 47.99
N GLU A 403 -11.84 49.15 48.09
CA GLU A 403 -11.07 48.42 47.06
C GLU A 403 -10.75 46.98 47.49
N THR A 404 -11.38 46.46 48.57
CA THR A 404 -11.19 45.10 49.08
C THR A 404 -12.50 44.34 49.21
N CYS A 405 -12.40 43.01 49.37
CA CYS A 405 -13.55 42.14 49.56
C CYS A 405 -13.61 41.62 51.00
N VAL A 406 -14.79 41.68 51.59
CA VAL A 406 -15.05 41.09 52.91
C VAL A 406 -16.09 39.99 52.78
N ARG A 407 -15.91 38.89 53.53
CA ARG A 407 -16.84 37.77 53.55
C ARG A 407 -18.21 38.23 54.05
N THR A 408 -19.26 37.95 53.29
CA THR A 408 -20.64 38.11 53.76
C THR A 408 -20.96 36.90 54.63
N SER A 409 -21.06 37.08 55.94
CA SER A 409 -21.53 36.03 56.85
C SER A 409 -22.99 35.71 56.51
N THR A 410 -23.25 34.48 56.08
CA THR A 410 -24.60 33.93 56.13
C THR A 410 -24.96 33.75 57.61
N ILE A 411 -25.71 34.70 58.18
CA ILE A 411 -26.35 34.49 59.48
C ILE A 411 -27.46 33.47 59.26
N ALA A 412 -27.11 32.19 59.34
CA ALA A 412 -28.08 31.13 59.56
C ALA A 412 -28.59 31.27 61.01
N GLY A 413 -29.78 31.87 61.15
CA GLY A 413 -30.60 31.76 62.36
C GLY A 413 -30.57 32.95 63.32
N MET A 414 -31.41 33.96 63.06
CA MET A 414 -32.13 34.66 64.13
C MET A 414 -33.57 34.92 63.67
N SER A 415 -34.47 34.01 64.05
CA SER A 415 -35.90 34.25 64.06
C SER A 415 -36.18 35.28 65.16
N VAL A 416 -36.60 36.50 64.79
CA VAL A 416 -37.09 37.48 65.76
C VAL A 416 -38.57 37.23 65.99
N THR A 417 -38.90 36.23 66.81
CA THR A 417 -40.15 36.20 67.56
C THR A 417 -39.93 36.89 68.90
N LYS A 418 -40.39 38.14 69.05
CA LYS A 418 -40.55 38.77 70.35
C LYS A 418 -42.02 39.05 70.58
N SER A 419 -42.68 38.11 71.25
CA SER A 419 -43.97 38.31 71.90
C SER A 419 -43.72 39.09 73.19
N LEU A 420 -44.43 40.19 73.41
CA LEU A 420 -44.62 40.78 74.73
C LEU A 420 -46.08 41.26 74.82
N SER A 421 -46.90 40.44 75.47
CA SER A 421 -48.25 40.80 75.91
C SER A 421 -48.21 41.32 77.36
N ALA A 422 -49.04 42.33 77.60
CA ALA A 422 -49.66 42.75 78.87
C ALA A 422 -48.90 43.69 79.85
N LEU A 423 -49.43 44.90 80.02
CA LEU A 423 -50.11 45.29 81.27
C LEU A 423 -51.12 46.43 81.04
N ARG A 424 -52.28 46.30 81.69
CA ARG A 424 -53.41 47.24 81.73
C ARG A 424 -53.15 48.40 82.70
N CYS A 425 -53.77 49.54 82.44
CA CYS A 425 -54.57 50.31 83.40
C CYS A 425 -55.77 50.90 82.67
#